data_AF-A0A7M7N3L8-F1
#
_entry.id   AF-A0A7M7N3L8-F1
#
_cell.length_a   1.000
_cell.length_b   1.000
_cell.length_c   1.000
_cell.angle_alpha   90.00
_cell.angle_beta   90.00
_cell.angle_gamma   90.00
#
_symmetry.space_group_name_H-M   'P 1'
#
loop_
_entity.id
_entity.type
_entity.pdbx_description
1 polymer ?
#
loop_
_entity_poly.entity_id
_entity_poly.type
_entity_poly.pdbx_seq_one_letter_code
_entity_poly.pdbx_strand_id
1 'polypeptide(L)'
;MVKDSSETGWAWYPMAWRWWTIAQVICAILGVFDNGVVIVIIFQRVKKNRSTDTLIGALAIADLLTSVFLFPLPWAKHVPATILGRMYCKLLYPGFALWLCITASTYLLNAICIERYIAVVYPLYFNRVFTKAKVSIAVAFVWLLAFAQCVYTFFVYIYDDEIENCNSLINTDVGRVVHAYYAFSIRLAIPVLIMVITQILIIRSLHVQSKRFQGMRGDVETNYPPSFHITARNNVIKMMLIVVCVYVITWTPNQIAYLLFNLGYISTSYRGSPLHRSLTVFAFLNSCANPIIYTSRHTEFRQALASLFTCSKPEIASLFAIKDKAKESPVAAETKTENIPQSA
;
A
#
# COMPACT_ATOMS: atom_id res chain seq x y z
N MET A 1 22.70 39.24 37.94
CA MET A 1 21.39 38.55 37.95
C MET A 1 21.58 37.21 37.31
N VAL A 2 21.71 36.18 38.14
CA VAL A 2 21.71 34.77 37.73
C VAL A 2 20.31 34.51 37.19
N LYS A 3 20.17 34.20 35.90
CA LYS A 3 18.91 33.63 35.37
C LYS A 3 18.72 32.33 36.13
N ASP A 4 17.73 32.29 37.02
CA ASP A 4 17.27 31.04 37.60
C ASP A 4 16.87 30.13 36.46
N SER A 5 17.68 29.10 36.26
CA SER A 5 17.46 28.00 35.33
C SER A 5 16.37 27.10 35.88
N SER A 6 15.15 27.62 36.05
CA SER A 6 13.98 26.78 36.01
C SER A 6 13.85 26.31 34.56
N GLU A 7 14.47 25.16 34.26
CA GLU A 7 14.16 24.38 33.07
C GLU A 7 12.65 24.26 32.98
N THR A 8 12.03 25.05 32.12
CA THR A 8 10.61 24.91 31.82
C THR A 8 10.46 23.56 31.13
N GLY A 9 9.97 22.58 31.91
CA GLY A 9 9.71 21.25 31.41
C GLY A 9 8.68 21.26 30.28
N TRP A 10 8.46 20.10 29.68
CA TRP A 10 7.46 19.92 28.62
C TRP A 10 6.09 20.47 29.02
N ALA A 11 5.49 21.30 28.16
CA ALA A 11 4.08 21.68 28.26
C ALA A 11 3.35 21.21 27.01
N TRP A 12 2.14 20.69 27.14
CA TRP A 12 1.35 20.11 26.05
C TRP A 12 0.00 20.81 25.93
N TYR A 13 -0.51 20.97 24.71
CA TYR A 13 -1.90 21.36 24.51
C TYR A 13 -2.84 20.22 24.95
N PRO A 14 -3.99 20.53 25.57
CA PRO A 14 -4.99 19.52 25.86
C PRO A 14 -5.51 18.91 24.55
N MET A 15 -5.76 17.59 24.57
CA MET A 15 -6.31 16.92 23.40
C MET A 15 -7.74 17.41 23.13
N ALA A 16 -7.94 18.05 21.99
CA ALA A 16 -9.26 18.50 21.55
C ALA A 16 -9.97 17.41 20.74
N TRP A 17 -11.06 16.86 21.30
CA TRP A 17 -11.91 15.84 20.67
C TRP A 17 -12.89 16.43 19.66
N ARG A 18 -12.36 17.14 18.67
CA ARG A 18 -13.16 17.64 17.54
C ARG A 18 -13.51 16.48 16.61
N TRP A 19 -14.52 16.67 15.77
CA TRP A 19 -15.02 15.62 14.87
C TRP A 19 -13.92 15.01 13.99
N TRP A 20 -12.94 15.80 13.54
CA TRP A 20 -11.83 15.27 12.72
C TRP A 20 -10.84 14.42 13.52
N THR A 21 -10.62 14.73 14.80
CA THR A 21 -9.80 13.90 15.69
C THR A 21 -10.47 12.55 15.90
N ILE A 22 -11.79 12.56 16.09
CA ILE A 22 -12.59 11.33 16.21
C ILE A 22 -12.53 10.53 14.90
N ALA A 23 -12.74 11.18 13.75
CA ALA A 23 -12.65 10.53 12.44
C ALA A 23 -11.26 9.93 12.19
N GLN A 24 -10.19 10.65 12.56
CA GLN A 24 -8.82 10.17 12.48
C GLN A 24 -8.58 8.91 13.34
N VAL A 25 -9.11 8.88 14.57
CA VAL A 25 -9.04 7.70 15.46
C VAL A 25 -9.81 6.52 14.87
N ILE A 26 -11.00 6.76 14.31
CA ILE A 26 -11.79 5.70 13.64
C ILE A 26 -10.99 5.12 12.46
N CYS A 27 -10.41 5.97 11.60
CA CYS A 27 -9.56 5.52 10.50
C CYS A 27 -8.34 4.73 11.00
N ALA A 28 -7.70 5.17 12.09
CA ALA A 28 -6.57 4.46 12.68
C ALA A 28 -6.97 3.07 13.18
N ILE A 29 -8.09 2.95 13.89
CA ILE A 29 -8.60 1.67 14.40
C ILE A 29 -8.96 0.73 13.25
N LEU A 30 -9.71 1.21 12.25
CA LEU A 30 -10.07 0.41 11.08
C LEU A 30 -8.84 -0.07 10.33
N GLY A 31 -7.89 0.83 10.07
CA GLY A 31 -6.66 0.48 9.37
C GLY A 31 -5.78 -0.50 10.16
N VAL A 32 -5.71 -0.39 11.48
CA VAL A 32 -5.00 -1.38 12.33
C VAL A 32 -5.67 -2.75 12.24
N PHE A 33 -6.99 -2.80 12.38
CA PHE A 33 -7.75 -4.04 12.33
C PHE A 33 -7.64 -4.72 10.96
N ASP A 34 -7.94 -4.00 9.89
CA ASP A 34 -8.01 -4.56 8.53
C ASP A 34 -6.63 -5.02 8.03
N ASN A 35 -5.58 -4.21 8.22
CA ASN A 35 -4.23 -4.59 7.83
C ASN A 35 -3.67 -5.69 8.74
N GLY A 36 -4.03 -5.71 10.02
CA GLY A 36 -3.71 -6.81 10.93
C GLY A 36 -4.31 -8.14 10.47
N VAL A 37 -5.57 -8.14 10.04
CA VAL A 37 -6.23 -9.33 9.47
C VAL A 37 -5.51 -9.82 8.21
N VAL A 38 -5.13 -8.93 7.30
CA VAL A 38 -4.34 -9.29 6.10
C VAL A 38 -3.03 -9.96 6.48
N ILE A 39 -2.30 -9.41 7.46
CA ILE A 39 -1.05 -9.98 7.96
C ILE A 39 -1.29 -11.39 8.49
N VAL A 40 -2.28 -11.59 9.37
CA VAL A 40 -2.63 -12.91 9.93
C VAL A 40 -2.94 -13.91 8.82
N ILE A 41 -3.77 -13.53 7.83
CA ILE A 41 -4.13 -14.40 6.70
C ILE A 41 -2.90 -14.81 5.90
N ILE A 42 -1.93 -13.91 5.70
CA ILE A 42 -0.69 -14.23 4.98
C ILE A 42 0.21 -15.15 5.81
N PHE A 43 0.28 -14.97 7.13
CA PHE A 43 1.12 -15.78 8.01
C PHE A 43 0.58 -17.19 8.25
N GLN A 44 -0.73 -17.38 8.33
CA GLN A 44 -1.34 -18.70 8.56
C GLN A 44 -1.31 -19.64 7.33
N ARG A 45 -0.91 -19.14 6.16
CA ARG A 45 -0.84 -19.96 4.95
C ARG A 45 0.40 -20.86 4.95
N VAL A 46 0.16 -22.17 5.02
CA VAL A 46 1.17 -23.25 5.04
C VAL A 46 2.09 -23.23 3.81
N LYS A 47 1.61 -22.78 2.64
CA LYS A 47 2.42 -22.56 1.43
C LYS A 47 2.42 -21.08 1.01
N LYS A 48 3.18 -20.23 1.71
CA LYS A 48 3.62 -18.94 1.15
C LYS A 48 4.40 -19.28 -0.11
N ASN A 49 3.93 -19.01 -1.32
CA ASN A 49 4.68 -19.43 -2.52
C ASN A 49 4.76 -18.40 -3.65
N ARG A 50 4.21 -17.20 -3.48
CA ARG A 50 4.24 -16.17 -4.53
C ARG A 50 4.94 -14.90 -4.07
N SER A 51 5.74 -14.34 -4.96
CA SER A 51 6.32 -13.00 -4.85
C SER A 51 5.28 -11.94 -4.49
N THR A 52 4.07 -12.06 -5.05
CA THR A 52 2.97 -11.15 -4.74
C THR A 52 2.54 -11.20 -3.28
N ASP A 53 2.51 -12.38 -2.65
CA ASP A 53 2.10 -12.51 -1.25
C ASP A 53 3.08 -11.73 -0.35
N THR A 54 4.37 -11.70 -0.71
CA THR A 54 5.38 -10.88 -0.04
C THR A 54 5.12 -9.39 -0.21
N LEU A 55 4.77 -8.91 -1.41
CA LEU A 55 4.46 -7.50 -1.65
C LEU A 55 3.19 -7.04 -0.94
N ILE A 56 2.13 -7.86 -0.96
CA ILE A 56 0.88 -7.57 -0.26
C ILE A 56 1.13 -7.57 1.26
N GLY A 57 1.92 -8.51 1.78
CA GLY A 57 2.31 -8.52 3.18
C GLY A 57 3.13 -7.29 3.58
N ALA A 58 4.08 -6.88 2.73
CA ALA A 58 4.85 -5.66 2.96
C ALA A 58 3.97 -4.40 2.94
N LEU A 59 2.99 -4.33 2.02
CA LEU A 59 2.02 -3.24 1.96
C LEU A 59 1.17 -3.20 3.22
N ALA A 60 0.63 -4.35 3.67
CA ALA A 60 -0.15 -4.42 4.90
C ALA A 60 0.66 -4.00 6.14
N ILE A 61 1.96 -4.30 6.19
CA ILE A 61 2.85 -3.81 7.25
C ILE A 61 3.00 -2.28 7.18
N ALA A 62 3.23 -1.72 5.99
CA ALA A 62 3.37 -0.27 5.81
C ALA A 62 2.07 0.48 6.15
N ASP A 63 0.92 -0.04 5.73
CA ASP A 63 -0.40 0.52 6.04
C ASP A 63 -0.76 0.34 7.53
N LEU A 64 -0.44 -0.80 8.16
CA LEU A 64 -0.60 -0.99 9.60
C LEU A 64 0.22 0.04 10.39
N LEU A 65 1.50 0.22 10.05
CA LEU A 65 2.35 1.22 10.69
C LEU A 65 1.82 2.63 10.46
N THR A 66 1.34 2.93 9.25
CA THR A 66 0.66 4.20 8.94
C THR A 66 -0.52 4.42 9.89
N SER A 67 -1.38 3.41 10.08
CA SER A 67 -2.52 3.50 10.99
C SER A 67 -2.12 3.64 12.46
N VAL A 68 -1.04 3.00 12.91
CA VAL A 68 -0.49 3.19 14.26
C VAL A 68 0.01 4.61 14.46
N PHE A 69 0.79 5.15 13.51
CA PHE A 69 1.29 6.53 13.60
C PHE A 69 0.23 7.59 13.28
N LEU A 70 -0.95 7.16 12.80
CA LEU A 70 -2.10 8.03 12.58
C LEU A 70 -2.83 8.37 13.88
N PHE A 71 -2.64 7.62 14.97
CA PHE A 71 -3.24 7.99 16.25
C PHE A 71 -2.82 9.41 16.66
N PRO A 72 -3.76 10.30 16.99
CA PRO A 72 -3.44 11.69 17.28
C PRO A 72 -2.63 11.77 18.57
N LEU A 73 -1.49 12.45 18.50
CA LEU A 73 -0.70 12.84 19.67
C LEU A 73 -0.92 14.32 19.98
N PRO A 74 -0.99 14.71 21.27
CA PRO A 74 -1.05 16.12 21.63
C PRO A 74 0.20 16.85 21.15
N TRP A 75 0.06 18.12 20.80
CA TRP A 75 1.19 18.94 20.39
C TRP A 75 1.83 19.60 21.61
N ALA A 76 3.16 19.61 21.65
CA ALA A 76 3.91 20.36 22.65
C ALA A 76 3.62 21.87 22.49
N LYS A 77 3.15 22.49 23.56
CA LYS A 77 3.03 23.94 23.69
C LYS A 77 4.41 24.57 23.93
N HIS A 78 5.24 23.93 24.74
CA HIS A 78 6.63 24.32 24.99
C HIS A 78 7.53 23.08 24.87
N VAL A 79 8.64 23.24 24.17
CA VAL A 79 9.62 22.17 23.95
C VAL A 79 10.89 22.58 24.69
N PRO A 80 11.41 21.76 25.62
CA PRO A 80 12.63 22.12 26.34
C PRO A 80 13.86 21.99 25.43
N ALA A 81 14.90 22.80 25.66
CA ALA A 81 16.17 22.81 24.93
C ALA A 81 17.09 21.58 25.18
N THR A 82 16.48 20.40 25.34
CA THR A 82 17.14 19.11 25.60
C THR A 82 17.32 18.31 24.31
N ILE A 83 18.09 17.21 24.38
CA ILE A 83 18.23 16.26 23.26
C ILE A 83 16.85 15.71 22.86
N LEU A 84 16.00 15.37 23.84
CA LEU A 84 14.65 14.88 23.58
C LEU A 84 13.77 15.95 22.89
N GLY A 85 13.87 17.22 23.30
CA GLY A 85 13.19 18.33 22.64
C GLY A 85 13.61 18.50 21.17
N ARG A 86 14.92 18.48 20.91
CA ARG A 86 15.47 18.51 19.55
C ARG A 86 15.01 17.31 18.70
N MET A 87 14.96 16.11 19.27
CA MET A 87 14.46 14.92 18.59
C MET A 87 12.95 14.97 18.32
N TYR A 88 12.15 15.53 19.24
CA TYR A 88 10.73 15.77 19.01
C TYR A 88 10.49 16.67 17.79
N CYS A 89 11.25 17.77 17.66
CA CYS A 89 11.11 18.67 16.51
C CYS A 89 11.48 18.03 15.17
N LYS A 90 12.38 17.03 15.17
CA LYS A 90 12.78 16.31 13.95
C LYS A 90 11.87 15.12 13.62
N LEU A 91 11.35 14.44 14.63
CA LEU A 91 10.61 13.17 14.46
C LEU A 91 9.10 13.33 14.60
N LEU A 92 8.64 13.82 15.76
CA LEU A 92 7.23 13.80 16.14
C LEU A 92 6.47 15.00 15.57
N TYR A 93 7.06 16.20 15.67
CA TYR A 93 6.45 17.43 15.18
C TYR A 93 6.06 17.38 13.69
N PRO A 94 6.96 16.97 12.76
CA PRO A 94 6.59 16.82 11.35
C PRO A 94 5.84 15.51 11.03
N GLY A 95 5.71 14.58 11.99
CA GLY A 95 5.14 13.26 11.76
C GLY A 95 6.02 12.37 10.87
N PHE A 96 7.35 12.36 11.09
CA PHE A 96 8.33 11.65 10.25
C PHE A 96 7.94 10.19 10.00
N ALA A 97 7.62 9.45 11.06
CA ALA A 97 7.29 8.04 10.97
C ALA A 97 6.00 7.80 10.14
N LEU A 98 4.98 8.64 10.32
CA LEU A 98 3.75 8.59 9.55
C LEU A 98 4.03 8.80 8.05
N TRP A 99 4.75 9.85 7.70
CA TRP A 99 5.07 10.18 6.29
C TRP A 99 5.99 9.16 5.64
N LEU A 100 6.92 8.58 6.39
CA LEU A 100 7.77 7.48 5.95
C LEU A 100 6.93 6.27 5.56
N CYS A 101 6.01 5.84 6.43
CA CYS A 101 5.17 4.68 6.19
C CYS A 101 4.21 4.91 5.01
N ILE A 102 3.63 6.11 4.90
CA ILE A 102 2.80 6.50 3.76
C ILE A 102 3.59 6.41 2.45
N THR A 103 4.81 6.93 2.44
CA THR A 103 5.65 6.95 1.23
C THR A 103 6.08 5.53 0.84
N ALA A 104 6.42 4.69 1.83
CA ALA A 104 6.68 3.27 1.60
C ALA A 104 5.45 2.56 1.03
N SER A 105 4.25 2.81 1.57
CA SER A 105 2.97 2.24 1.06
C SER A 105 2.73 2.62 -0.41
N THR A 106 2.88 3.91 -0.76
CA THR A 106 2.78 4.38 -2.16
C THR A 106 3.76 3.67 -3.10
N TYR A 107 5.02 3.51 -2.69
CA TYR A 107 6.03 2.84 -3.50
C TYR A 107 5.80 1.34 -3.60
N LEU A 108 5.26 0.70 -2.56
CA LEU A 108 4.83 -0.70 -2.61
C LEU A 108 3.65 -0.90 -3.57
N LEU A 109 2.71 0.03 -3.61
CA LEU A 109 1.63 0.02 -4.62
C LEU A 109 2.17 0.11 -6.05
N ASN A 110 3.17 0.98 -6.30
CA ASN A 110 3.87 1.02 -7.59
C ASN A 110 4.58 -0.31 -7.90
N ALA A 111 5.29 -0.88 -6.92
CA ALA A 111 5.97 -2.15 -7.08
C ALA A 111 4.99 -3.30 -7.41
N ILE A 112 3.80 -3.31 -6.78
CA ILE A 112 2.72 -4.25 -7.10
C ILE A 112 2.26 -4.05 -8.55
N CYS A 113 2.02 -2.82 -9.00
CA CYS A 113 1.60 -2.55 -10.38
C CYS A 113 2.64 -3.01 -11.41
N ILE A 114 3.94 -2.80 -11.13
CA ILE A 114 5.04 -3.24 -11.98
C ILE A 114 5.18 -4.77 -11.98
N GLU A 115 5.15 -5.40 -10.80
CA GLU A 115 5.18 -6.86 -10.64
C GLU A 115 4.10 -7.51 -11.49
N ARG A 116 2.92 -6.93 -11.45
CA ARG A 116 1.74 -7.41 -12.14
C ARG A 116 1.81 -7.22 -13.64
N TYR A 117 2.33 -6.09 -14.09
CA TYR A 117 2.65 -5.89 -15.50
C TYR A 117 3.58 -6.98 -16.01
N ILE A 118 4.67 -7.26 -15.28
CA ILE A 118 5.65 -8.27 -15.69
C ILE A 118 5.05 -9.68 -15.67
N ALA A 119 4.24 -10.01 -14.65
CA ALA A 119 3.57 -11.31 -14.55
C ALA A 119 2.58 -11.58 -15.70
N VAL A 120 1.89 -10.55 -16.17
CA VAL A 120 0.89 -10.67 -17.25
C VAL A 120 1.55 -10.65 -18.63
N VAL A 121 2.49 -9.73 -18.84
CA VAL A 121 3.10 -9.49 -20.15
C VAL A 121 4.28 -10.44 -20.44
N TYR A 122 5.06 -10.79 -19.42
CA TYR A 122 6.25 -11.63 -19.55
C TYR A 122 6.24 -12.82 -18.56
N PRO A 123 5.28 -13.75 -18.65
CA PRO A 123 5.07 -14.80 -17.65
C PRO A 123 6.29 -15.74 -17.45
N LEU A 124 7.01 -16.07 -18.53
CA LEU A 124 8.21 -16.92 -18.44
C LEU A 124 9.37 -16.22 -17.73
N TYR A 125 9.57 -14.94 -18.03
CA TYR A 125 10.57 -14.11 -17.36
C TYR A 125 10.22 -13.91 -15.89
N PHE A 126 8.94 -13.66 -15.59
CA PHE A 126 8.43 -13.52 -14.23
C PHE A 126 8.78 -14.73 -13.36
N ASN A 127 8.49 -15.95 -13.82
CA ASN A 127 8.78 -17.17 -13.08
C ASN A 127 10.28 -17.37 -12.78
N ARG A 128 11.17 -16.86 -13.64
CA ARG A 128 12.62 -16.94 -13.46
C ARG A 128 13.17 -15.85 -12.54
N VAL A 129 12.59 -14.65 -12.58
CA VAL A 129 13.17 -13.46 -11.94
C VAL A 129 12.48 -13.06 -10.63
N PHE A 130 11.17 -13.22 -10.51
CA PHE A 130 10.40 -12.82 -9.32
C PHE A 130 10.40 -13.90 -8.24
N THR A 131 11.58 -14.21 -7.71
CA THR A 131 11.73 -15.08 -6.54
C THR A 131 11.44 -14.30 -5.26
N LYS A 132 11.02 -14.99 -4.19
CA LYS A 132 10.74 -14.37 -2.88
C LYS A 132 11.92 -13.58 -2.33
N ALA A 133 13.14 -14.10 -2.48
CA ALA A 133 14.35 -13.45 -2.00
C ALA A 133 14.56 -12.10 -2.72
N LYS A 134 14.46 -12.09 -4.06
CA LYS A 134 14.60 -10.87 -4.86
C LYS A 134 13.50 -9.86 -4.56
N VAL A 135 12.27 -10.31 -4.37
CA VAL A 135 11.17 -9.42 -3.97
C VAL A 135 11.37 -8.85 -2.57
N SER A 136 11.91 -9.62 -1.63
CA SER A 136 12.21 -9.13 -0.27
C SER A 136 13.32 -8.07 -0.30
N ILE A 137 14.33 -8.23 -1.17
CA ILE A 137 15.36 -7.20 -1.43
C ILE A 137 14.72 -5.95 -2.04
N ALA A 138 13.80 -6.10 -3.00
CA ALA A 138 13.08 -4.98 -3.59
C ALA A 138 12.24 -4.22 -2.54
N VAL A 139 11.59 -4.93 -1.60
CA VAL A 139 10.88 -4.31 -0.47
C VAL A 139 11.85 -3.51 0.42
N ALA A 140 13.01 -4.07 0.77
CA ALA A 140 14.01 -3.34 1.55
C ALA A 140 14.48 -2.07 0.82
N PHE A 141 14.68 -2.15 -0.50
CA PHE A 141 15.02 -0.99 -1.32
C PHE A 141 13.91 0.07 -1.33
N VAL A 142 12.64 -0.33 -1.37
CA VAL A 142 11.50 0.60 -1.25
C VAL A 142 11.54 1.36 0.08
N TRP A 143 11.83 0.70 1.19
CA TRP A 143 11.98 1.37 2.49
C TRP A 143 13.14 2.36 2.51
N LEU A 144 14.29 1.98 1.92
CA LEU A 144 15.44 2.88 1.80
C LEU A 144 15.09 4.12 0.96
N LEU A 145 14.38 3.95 -0.16
CA LEU A 145 13.92 5.07 -0.97
C LEU A 145 12.92 5.97 -0.21
N ALA A 146 11.98 5.38 0.54
CA ALA A 146 11.03 6.14 1.34
C ALA A 146 11.74 6.94 2.45
N PHE A 147 12.76 6.35 3.08
CA PHE A 147 13.59 7.02 4.07
C PHE A 147 14.39 8.17 3.46
N ALA A 148 15.09 7.92 2.34
CA ALA A 148 15.83 8.95 1.62
C ALA A 148 14.94 10.12 1.22
N GLN A 149 13.69 9.83 0.85
CA GLN A 149 12.70 10.85 0.51
C GLN A 149 12.20 11.65 1.72
N CYS A 150 12.23 11.09 2.93
CA CYS A 150 11.79 11.78 4.14
C CYS A 150 12.94 12.45 4.90
N VAL A 151 14.20 12.08 4.63
CA VAL A 151 15.37 12.52 5.42
C VAL A 151 15.54 14.03 5.45
N TYR A 152 15.13 14.76 4.39
CA TYR A 152 15.23 16.22 4.34
C TYR A 152 14.52 16.90 5.53
N THR A 153 13.48 16.27 6.08
CA THR A 153 12.74 16.81 7.24
C THR A 153 13.62 16.99 8.48
N PHE A 154 14.67 16.16 8.65
CA PHE A 154 15.64 16.32 9.74
C PHE A 154 16.45 17.61 9.64
N PHE A 155 16.62 18.14 8.44
CA PHE A 155 17.38 19.37 8.19
C PHE A 155 16.46 20.60 8.16
N VAL A 156 15.18 20.41 7.87
CA VAL A 156 14.18 21.48 7.77
C VAL A 156 13.57 21.85 9.11
N TYR A 157 13.23 20.84 9.92
CA TYR A 157 12.57 21.07 11.21
C TYR A 157 13.63 21.08 12.31
N ILE A 158 13.76 22.22 12.96
CA ILE A 158 14.78 22.48 13.98
C ILE A 158 14.13 22.96 15.27
N TYR A 159 14.85 22.81 16.37
CA TYR A 159 14.55 23.56 17.59
C TYR A 159 15.10 24.98 17.43
N ASP A 160 14.31 25.96 17.83
CA ASP A 160 14.65 27.37 17.74
C ASP A 160 14.67 27.96 19.16
N ASP A 161 15.85 28.43 19.56
CA ASP A 161 16.12 28.93 20.92
C ASP A 161 15.42 30.27 21.20
N GLU A 162 15.05 31.05 20.18
CA GLU A 162 14.37 32.34 20.38
C GLU A 162 12.88 32.17 20.71
N ILE A 163 12.22 31.21 20.05
CA ILE A 163 10.80 30.92 20.27
C ILE A 163 10.57 29.77 21.27
N GLU A 164 11.65 29.15 21.74
CA GLU A 164 11.66 27.99 22.64
C GLU A 164 10.73 26.85 22.14
N ASN A 165 10.77 26.59 20.83
CA ASN A 165 9.86 25.65 20.18
C ASN A 165 10.42 25.14 18.83
N CYS A 166 9.67 24.25 18.17
CA CYS A 166 10.01 23.75 16.85
C CYS A 166 9.72 24.79 15.75
N ASN A 167 10.72 25.07 14.92
CA ASN A 167 10.61 25.94 13.76
C ASN A 167 10.85 25.16 12.45
N SER A 168 10.33 25.68 11.34
CA SER A 168 10.49 25.13 9.99
C SER A 168 11.22 26.11 9.09
N LEU A 169 12.40 25.72 8.60
CA LEU A 169 13.21 26.55 7.70
C LEU A 169 12.58 26.74 6.30
N ILE A 170 11.57 25.95 5.95
CA ILE A 170 10.83 26.04 4.68
C ILE A 170 9.85 27.24 4.64
N ASN A 171 9.71 28.01 5.71
CA ASN A 171 8.70 29.06 5.82
C ASN A 171 8.89 30.26 4.86
N THR A 172 9.96 30.33 4.06
CA THR A 172 10.11 31.33 2.98
C THR A 172 9.14 31.07 1.82
N ASP A 173 8.74 32.11 1.08
CA ASP A 173 7.79 31.97 -0.03
C ASP A 173 8.28 30.98 -1.10
N VAL A 174 9.56 31.09 -1.49
CA VAL A 174 10.21 30.17 -2.43
C VAL A 174 10.29 28.76 -1.85
N GLY A 175 10.68 28.61 -0.58
CA GLY A 175 10.80 27.32 0.09
C GLY A 175 9.48 26.56 0.11
N ARG A 176 8.38 27.24 0.46
CA ARG A 176 7.02 26.65 0.49
C ARG A 176 6.60 26.16 -0.90
N VAL A 177 6.83 26.94 -1.94
CA VAL A 177 6.48 26.57 -3.33
C VAL A 177 7.30 25.37 -3.81
N VAL A 178 8.61 25.39 -3.60
CA VAL A 178 9.50 24.27 -3.97
C VAL A 178 9.09 22.99 -3.26
N HIS A 179 8.82 23.07 -1.95
CA HIS A 179 8.37 21.94 -1.16
C HIS A 179 7.03 21.40 -1.64
N ALA A 180 6.10 22.28 -2.02
CA ALA A 180 4.79 21.89 -2.53
C ALA A 180 4.89 21.14 -3.87
N TYR A 181 5.71 21.62 -4.81
CA TYR A 181 5.96 20.89 -6.06
C TYR A 181 6.65 19.56 -5.82
N TYR A 182 7.63 19.51 -4.94
CA TYR A 182 8.30 18.27 -4.55
C TYR A 182 7.32 17.26 -3.95
N ALA A 183 6.50 17.70 -3.00
CA ALA A 183 5.46 16.91 -2.36
C ALA A 183 4.45 16.37 -3.39
N PHE A 184 3.92 17.25 -4.24
CA PHE A 184 2.98 16.89 -5.30
C PHE A 184 3.57 15.88 -6.29
N SER A 185 4.82 16.11 -6.71
CA SER A 185 5.48 15.25 -7.70
C SER A 185 5.68 13.84 -7.18
N ILE A 186 6.19 13.71 -5.95
CA ILE A 186 6.59 12.41 -5.42
C ILE A 186 5.41 11.66 -4.80
N ARG A 187 4.44 12.36 -4.20
CA ARG A 187 3.28 11.72 -3.57
C ARG A 187 2.11 11.52 -4.53
N LEU A 188 2.02 12.28 -5.62
CA LEU A 188 0.91 12.16 -6.56
C LEU A 188 1.38 11.90 -7.99
N ALA A 189 2.06 12.86 -8.61
CA ALA A 189 2.26 12.84 -10.06
C ALA A 189 3.05 11.62 -10.56
N ILE A 190 4.22 11.35 -9.99
CA ILE A 190 5.09 10.23 -10.38
C ILE A 190 4.43 8.88 -10.05
N PRO A 191 3.93 8.62 -8.82
CA PRO A 191 3.24 7.37 -8.52
C PRO A 191 2.04 7.12 -9.43
N VAL A 192 1.17 8.12 -9.61
CA VAL A 192 -0.02 7.97 -10.46
C VAL A 192 0.39 7.72 -11.91
N LEU A 193 1.43 8.39 -12.42
CA LEU A 193 1.94 8.15 -13.76
C LEU A 193 2.40 6.70 -13.94
N ILE A 194 3.19 6.17 -13.00
CA ILE A 194 3.66 4.76 -13.04
C ILE A 194 2.46 3.80 -12.99
N MET A 195 1.53 4.02 -12.05
CA MET A 195 0.33 3.22 -11.91
C MET A 195 -0.52 3.22 -13.19
N VAL A 196 -0.82 4.40 -13.74
CA VAL A 196 -1.67 4.53 -14.93
C VAL A 196 -0.99 3.94 -16.17
N ILE A 197 0.30 4.22 -16.39
CA ILE A 197 1.05 3.65 -17.53
C ILE A 197 1.05 2.12 -17.44
N THR A 198 1.38 1.55 -16.27
CA THR A 198 1.40 0.09 -16.10
C THR A 198 0.01 -0.51 -16.35
N GLN A 199 -1.08 0.11 -15.85
CA GLN A 199 -2.43 -0.37 -16.16
C GLN A 199 -2.76 -0.29 -17.66
N ILE A 200 -2.42 0.80 -18.34
CA ILE A 200 -2.66 0.94 -19.79
C ILE A 200 -1.91 -0.14 -20.56
N LEU A 201 -0.64 -0.39 -20.21
CA LEU A 201 0.19 -1.41 -20.87
C LEU A 201 -0.37 -2.83 -20.64
N ILE A 202 -0.82 -3.13 -19.43
CA ILE A 202 -1.49 -4.39 -19.09
C ILE A 202 -2.74 -4.57 -19.94
N ILE A 203 -3.63 -3.57 -19.97
CA ILE A 203 -4.89 -3.61 -20.71
C ILE A 203 -4.62 -3.80 -22.20
N ARG A 204 -3.67 -3.06 -22.78
CA ARG A 204 -3.29 -3.20 -24.19
C ARG A 204 -2.75 -4.60 -24.50
N SER A 205 -1.84 -5.11 -23.68
CA SER A 205 -1.26 -6.45 -23.85
C SER A 205 -2.34 -7.53 -23.84
N LEU A 206 -3.31 -7.43 -22.91
CA LEU A 206 -4.43 -8.36 -22.87
C LEU A 206 -5.35 -8.27 -24.09
N HIS A 207 -5.67 -7.06 -24.55
CA HIS A 207 -6.53 -6.91 -25.73
C HIS A 207 -5.87 -7.53 -26.98
N VAL A 208 -4.56 -7.34 -27.14
CA VAL A 208 -3.79 -7.96 -28.22
C VAL A 208 -3.77 -9.49 -28.07
N GLN A 209 -3.53 -10.02 -26.87
CA GLN A 209 -3.56 -11.47 -26.61
C GLN A 209 -4.94 -12.07 -26.89
N SER A 210 -6.01 -11.39 -26.48
CA SER A 210 -7.40 -11.81 -26.73
C SER A 210 -7.73 -11.87 -28.22
N LYS A 211 -7.35 -10.83 -28.99
CA LYS A 211 -7.58 -10.81 -30.45
C LYS A 211 -6.81 -11.91 -31.17
N ARG A 212 -5.56 -12.18 -30.77
CA ARG A 212 -4.76 -13.30 -31.33
C ARG A 212 -5.42 -14.65 -31.04
N PHE A 213 -5.96 -14.83 -29.84
CA PHE A 213 -6.67 -16.06 -29.48
C PHE A 213 -7.99 -16.24 -30.22
N GLN A 214 -8.74 -15.14 -30.44
CA GLN A 214 -9.97 -15.17 -31.24
C GLN A 214 -9.70 -15.42 -32.72
N GLY A 215 -8.61 -14.85 -33.28
CA GLY A 215 -8.18 -15.14 -34.65
C GLY A 215 -7.79 -16.60 -34.89
N MET A 216 -7.23 -17.29 -33.89
CA MET A 216 -6.98 -18.74 -33.93
C MET A 216 -8.25 -19.59 -33.75
N ARG A 217 -9.36 -18.99 -33.30
CA ARG A 217 -10.64 -19.68 -33.05
C ARG A 217 -11.60 -19.61 -34.24
N GLY A 218 -11.27 -18.81 -35.25
CA GLY A 218 -12.08 -18.63 -36.46
C GLY A 218 -12.30 -19.90 -37.29
N ASP A 219 -11.52 -20.96 -37.05
CA ASP A 219 -11.61 -22.24 -37.78
C ASP A 219 -12.26 -23.38 -36.98
N VAL A 220 -12.61 -23.17 -35.70
CA VAL A 220 -13.21 -24.23 -34.87
C VAL A 220 -14.31 -23.65 -33.96
N GLU A 221 -15.57 -23.84 -34.36
CA GLU A 221 -16.77 -23.64 -33.53
C GLU A 221 -16.68 -24.49 -32.27
N THR A 222 -16.10 -23.93 -31.22
CA THR A 222 -16.02 -24.58 -29.90
C THR A 222 -16.68 -23.68 -28.89
N ASN A 223 -17.85 -24.11 -28.43
CA ASN A 223 -18.68 -23.50 -27.39
C ASN A 223 -18.05 -23.58 -25.98
N TYR A 224 -16.71 -23.59 -25.91
CA TYR A 224 -15.98 -23.65 -24.66
C TYR A 224 -15.92 -22.25 -24.03
N PRO A 225 -16.20 -22.12 -22.73
CA PRO A 225 -16.04 -20.86 -22.01
C PRO A 225 -14.58 -20.35 -22.14
N PRO A 226 -14.35 -19.03 -22.04
CA PRO A 226 -13.00 -18.47 -22.04
C PRO A 226 -12.13 -19.23 -21.02
N SER A 227 -10.91 -19.62 -21.43
CA SER A 227 -10.06 -20.45 -20.59
C SER A 227 -9.90 -19.82 -19.20
N PHE A 228 -9.99 -20.66 -18.16
CA PHE A 228 -9.93 -20.23 -16.75
C PHE A 228 -8.73 -19.31 -16.46
N HIS A 229 -7.61 -19.56 -17.15
CA HIS A 229 -6.38 -18.74 -17.14
C HIS A 229 -6.61 -17.27 -17.55
N ILE A 230 -7.47 -17.00 -18.55
CA ILE A 230 -7.80 -15.64 -19.02
C ILE A 230 -8.72 -14.92 -18.02
N THR A 231 -9.73 -15.61 -17.50
CA THR A 231 -10.68 -15.04 -16.52
C THR A 231 -9.98 -14.69 -15.20
N ALA A 232 -9.07 -15.55 -14.72
CA ALA A 232 -8.27 -15.28 -13.54
C ALA A 232 -7.38 -14.03 -13.70
N ARG A 233 -6.69 -13.88 -14.85
CA ARG A 233 -5.89 -12.69 -15.17
C ARG A 233 -6.71 -11.39 -15.17
N ASN A 234 -7.91 -11.41 -15.75
CA ASN A 234 -8.80 -10.24 -15.79
C ASN A 234 -9.25 -9.77 -14.39
N ASN A 235 -9.45 -10.69 -13.45
CA ASN A 235 -9.87 -10.33 -12.09
C ASN A 235 -8.76 -9.62 -11.31
N VAL A 236 -7.51 -10.04 -11.48
CA VAL A 236 -6.34 -9.38 -10.86
C VAL A 236 -6.17 -7.95 -11.37
N ILE A 237 -6.43 -7.73 -12.66
CA ILE A 237 -6.25 -6.43 -13.32
C ILE A 237 -7.37 -5.47 -12.94
N LYS A 238 -8.61 -5.96 -12.86
CA LYS A 238 -9.72 -5.16 -12.32
C LYS A 238 -9.44 -4.74 -10.87
N MET A 239 -8.87 -5.62 -10.05
CA MET A 239 -8.46 -5.28 -8.69
C MET A 239 -7.41 -4.16 -8.68
N MET A 240 -6.37 -4.27 -9.50
CA MET A 240 -5.36 -3.23 -9.64
C MET A 240 -5.92 -1.89 -10.10
N LEU A 241 -6.82 -1.89 -11.07
CA LEU A 241 -7.48 -0.66 -11.54
C LEU A 241 -8.27 -0.01 -10.40
N ILE A 242 -8.97 -0.79 -9.57
CA ILE A 242 -9.65 -0.29 -8.37
C ILE A 242 -8.64 0.35 -7.41
N VAL A 243 -7.50 -0.30 -7.14
CA VAL A 243 -6.44 0.24 -6.28
C VAL A 243 -5.94 1.60 -6.80
N VAL A 244 -5.68 1.72 -8.11
CA VAL A 244 -5.25 2.98 -8.72
C VAL A 244 -6.33 4.06 -8.60
N CYS A 245 -7.59 3.72 -8.88
CA CYS A 245 -8.70 4.65 -8.75
C CYS A 245 -8.86 5.14 -7.31
N VAL A 246 -8.78 4.25 -6.32
CA VAL A 246 -8.87 4.61 -4.90
C VAL A 246 -7.73 5.53 -4.50
N TYR A 247 -6.49 5.23 -4.91
CA TYR A 247 -5.34 6.08 -4.65
C TYR A 247 -5.55 7.50 -5.22
N VAL A 248 -5.93 7.60 -6.49
CA VAL A 248 -6.17 8.89 -7.17
C VAL A 248 -7.30 9.65 -6.47
N ILE A 249 -8.44 9.01 -6.21
CA ILE A 249 -9.60 9.66 -5.61
C ILE A 249 -9.28 10.18 -4.20
N THR A 250 -8.62 9.38 -3.37
CA THR A 250 -8.34 9.74 -1.97
C THR A 250 -7.22 10.78 -1.82
N TRP A 251 -6.14 10.66 -2.59
CA TRP A 251 -4.97 11.54 -2.45
C TRP A 251 -5.05 12.85 -3.23
N THR A 252 -5.64 12.83 -4.43
CA THR A 252 -5.63 13.99 -5.34
C THR A 252 -6.20 15.26 -4.70
N PRO A 253 -7.38 15.23 -4.04
CA PRO A 253 -7.95 16.43 -3.46
C PRO A 253 -7.03 17.11 -2.44
N ASN A 254 -6.42 16.32 -1.55
CA ASN A 254 -5.51 16.83 -0.53
C ASN A 254 -4.21 17.38 -1.13
N GLN A 255 -3.62 16.69 -2.11
CA GLN A 255 -2.37 17.10 -2.73
C GLN A 255 -2.53 18.35 -3.62
N ILE A 256 -3.64 18.46 -4.37
CA ILE A 256 -3.96 19.66 -5.14
C ILE A 256 -4.20 20.84 -4.19
N ALA A 257 -5.00 20.67 -3.13
CA ALA A 257 -5.24 21.75 -2.18
C ALA A 257 -3.96 22.19 -1.45
N TYR A 258 -3.08 21.26 -1.08
CA TYR A 258 -1.76 21.57 -0.52
C TYR A 258 -0.88 22.37 -1.50
N LEU A 259 -0.88 21.99 -2.78
CA LEU A 259 -0.15 22.72 -3.83
C LEU A 259 -0.69 24.14 -4.00
N LEU A 260 -2.01 24.28 -4.20
CA LEU A 260 -2.65 25.59 -4.42
C LEU A 260 -2.52 26.53 -3.22
N PHE A 261 -2.56 25.99 -2.00
CA PHE A 261 -2.29 26.75 -0.77
C PHE A 261 -0.88 27.33 -0.77
N ASN A 262 0.15 26.52 -1.05
CA ASN A 262 1.53 27.00 -1.04
C ASN A 262 1.87 27.91 -2.23
N LEU A 263 1.11 27.83 -3.34
CA LEU A 263 1.18 28.75 -4.47
C LEU A 263 0.45 30.08 -4.22
N GLY A 264 -0.27 30.22 -3.11
CA GLY A 264 -1.00 31.45 -2.77
C GLY A 264 -2.39 31.57 -3.40
N TYR A 265 -2.88 30.55 -4.12
CA TYR A 265 -4.24 30.55 -4.68
C TYR A 265 -5.33 30.27 -3.64
N ILE A 266 -4.97 29.67 -2.49
CA ILE A 266 -5.89 29.42 -1.37
C ILE A 266 -5.45 30.26 -0.16
N SER A 267 -6.42 30.90 0.49
CA SER A 267 -6.23 31.72 1.68
C SER A 267 -5.51 30.99 2.83
N THR A 268 -4.77 31.73 3.64
CA THR A 268 -4.12 31.23 4.88
C THR A 268 -5.11 30.58 5.85
N SER A 269 -6.38 31.00 5.83
CA SER A 269 -7.49 30.41 6.60
C SER A 269 -7.76 28.93 6.30
N TYR A 270 -7.30 28.42 5.15
CA TYR A 270 -7.40 27.00 4.82
C TYR A 270 -6.62 26.12 5.79
N ARG A 271 -5.43 26.55 6.25
CA ARG A 271 -4.59 25.72 7.12
C ARG A 271 -5.26 25.53 8.48
N GLY A 272 -5.61 24.29 8.78
CA GLY A 272 -6.33 23.94 10.01
C GLY A 272 -7.85 24.12 9.94
N SER A 273 -8.40 24.58 8.80
CA SER A 273 -9.84 24.64 8.54
C SER A 273 -10.50 23.24 8.55
N PRO A 274 -11.82 23.16 8.76
CA PRO A 274 -12.57 21.92 8.59
C PRO A 274 -12.32 21.26 7.24
N LEU A 275 -12.23 22.03 6.14
CA LEU A 275 -11.98 21.50 4.80
C LEU A 275 -10.60 20.83 4.71
N HIS A 276 -9.53 21.50 5.17
CA HIS A 276 -8.19 20.91 5.20
C HIS A 276 -8.16 19.61 6.01
N ARG A 277 -8.84 19.60 7.17
CA ARG A 277 -8.95 18.39 8.01
C ARG A 277 -9.74 17.28 7.32
N SER A 278 -10.84 17.60 6.63
CA SER A 278 -11.61 16.63 5.83
C SER A 278 -10.77 16.00 4.73
N LEU A 279 -10.06 16.80 3.94
CA LEU A 279 -9.21 16.30 2.85
C LEU A 279 -8.06 15.43 3.36
N THR A 280 -7.49 15.79 4.51
CA THR A 280 -6.44 15.00 5.17
C THR A 280 -6.98 13.63 5.61
N VAL A 281 -8.13 13.58 6.30
CA VAL A 281 -8.77 12.33 6.71
C VAL A 281 -9.14 11.47 5.50
N PHE A 282 -9.66 12.09 4.44
CA PHE A 282 -10.02 11.42 3.20
C PHE A 282 -8.82 10.76 2.50
N ALA A 283 -7.65 11.41 2.52
CA ALA A 283 -6.42 10.81 2.00
C ALA A 283 -5.99 9.57 2.81
N PHE A 284 -6.17 9.58 4.13
CA PHE A 284 -5.81 8.44 4.99
C PHE A 284 -6.71 7.21 4.81
N LEU A 285 -7.93 7.37 4.25
CA LEU A 285 -8.77 6.23 3.90
C LEU A 285 -8.11 5.30 2.88
N ASN A 286 -7.13 5.77 2.11
CA ASN A 286 -6.35 4.94 1.19
C ASN A 286 -5.73 3.71 1.88
N SER A 287 -5.15 3.89 3.07
CA SER A 287 -4.51 2.80 3.82
C SER A 287 -5.52 1.82 4.44
N CYS A 288 -6.78 2.22 4.58
CA CYS A 288 -7.87 1.35 5.04
C CYS A 288 -8.53 0.60 3.86
N ALA A 289 -8.50 1.18 2.66
CA ALA A 289 -9.18 0.62 1.50
C ALA A 289 -8.49 -0.63 0.92
N ASN A 290 -7.17 -0.75 1.05
CA ASN A 290 -6.39 -1.84 0.43
C ASN A 290 -6.89 -3.24 0.84
N PRO A 291 -7.05 -3.57 2.15
CA PRO A 291 -7.66 -4.84 2.58
C PRO A 291 -9.09 -5.08 2.07
N ILE A 292 -9.93 -4.05 2.00
CA ILE A 292 -11.32 -4.14 1.51
C ILE A 292 -11.34 -4.51 0.02
N ILE A 293 -10.40 -3.95 -0.75
CA ILE A 293 -10.25 -4.27 -2.17
C ILE A 293 -9.80 -5.73 -2.35
N TYR A 294 -8.86 -6.21 -1.52
CA TYR A 294 -8.40 -7.60 -1.59
C TYR A 294 -9.47 -8.60 -1.14
N THR A 295 -10.15 -8.34 -0.03
CA THR A 295 -11.22 -9.19 0.51
C THR A 295 -12.42 -9.31 -0.44
N SER A 296 -12.87 -8.21 -1.05
CA SER A 296 -14.05 -8.21 -1.91
C SER A 296 -13.83 -8.92 -3.24
N ARG A 297 -12.58 -8.98 -3.74
CA ARG A 297 -12.27 -9.48 -5.09
C ARG A 297 -11.59 -10.83 -5.11
N HIS A 298 -11.05 -11.30 -4.00
CA HIS A 298 -10.43 -12.63 -3.90
C HIS A 298 -11.29 -13.61 -3.10
N THR A 299 -11.90 -14.56 -3.79
CA THR A 299 -12.67 -15.64 -3.18
C THR A 299 -11.85 -16.44 -2.17
N GLU A 300 -10.55 -16.66 -2.43
CA GLU A 300 -9.63 -17.33 -1.50
C GLU A 300 -9.31 -16.47 -0.27
N PHE A 301 -9.36 -15.14 -0.38
CA PHE A 301 -9.22 -14.25 0.77
C PHE A 301 -10.48 -14.29 1.64
N ARG A 302 -11.67 -14.31 1.02
CA ARG A 302 -12.95 -14.49 1.73
C ARG A 302 -13.02 -15.83 2.46
N GLN A 303 -12.56 -16.90 1.81
CA GLN A 303 -12.47 -18.23 2.43
C GLN A 303 -11.48 -18.25 3.59
N ALA A 304 -10.31 -17.60 3.44
CA ALA A 304 -9.36 -17.43 4.55
C ALA A 304 -9.96 -16.65 5.72
N LEU A 305 -10.66 -15.55 5.44
CA LEU A 305 -11.33 -14.76 6.45
C LEU A 305 -12.41 -15.56 7.19
N ALA A 306 -13.25 -16.30 6.46
CA ALA A 306 -14.26 -17.18 7.06
C ALA A 306 -13.65 -18.30 7.92
N SER A 307 -12.48 -18.82 7.52
CA SER A 307 -11.77 -19.85 8.28
C SER A 307 -11.21 -19.34 9.62
N LEU A 308 -10.87 -18.05 9.71
CA LEU A 308 -10.47 -17.42 10.97
C LEU A 308 -11.61 -17.42 12.00
N PHE A 309 -12.84 -17.22 11.55
CA PHE A 309 -14.03 -17.22 12.43
C PHE A 309 -14.55 -18.62 12.76
N THR A 310 -14.12 -19.65 12.02
CA THR A 310 -14.58 -21.04 12.19
C THR A 310 -13.51 -21.96 12.78
N CYS A 311 -12.36 -21.43 13.21
CA CYS A 311 -11.23 -22.16 13.80
C CYS A 311 -10.81 -23.45 13.04
N SER A 312 -11.08 -23.50 11.74
CA SER A 312 -10.79 -24.67 10.90
C SER A 312 -9.44 -24.47 10.22
N LYS A 313 -8.50 -25.43 10.33
CA LYS A 313 -7.19 -25.35 9.65
C LYS A 313 -7.42 -25.30 8.13
N PRO A 314 -7.04 -24.23 7.43
CA PRO A 314 -7.35 -24.13 6.02
C PRO A 314 -6.23 -24.78 5.19
N GLU A 315 -6.54 -25.80 4.38
CA GLU A 315 -5.74 -26.12 3.19
C GLU A 315 -6.03 -25.07 2.10
N ILE A 316 -5.58 -23.82 2.30
CA ILE A 316 -5.79 -22.77 1.30
C ILE A 316 -4.63 -22.79 0.30
N ALA A 317 -4.93 -23.26 -0.91
CA ALA A 317 -4.08 -23.08 -2.09
C ALA A 317 -3.86 -21.58 -2.40
N SER A 318 -2.77 -21.25 -3.10
CA SER A 318 -2.32 -19.86 -3.28
C SER A 318 -3.40 -18.95 -3.89
N LEU A 319 -3.48 -17.69 -3.43
CA LEU A 319 -4.48 -16.65 -3.74
C LEU A 319 -4.63 -16.25 -5.24
N PHE A 320 -3.83 -16.88 -6.08
CA PHE A 320 -3.76 -16.66 -7.51
C PHE A 320 -3.35 -17.94 -8.26
N ALA A 321 -3.42 -19.12 -7.61
CA ALA A 321 -3.07 -20.40 -8.22
C ALA A 321 -3.96 -20.64 -9.42
N ILE A 322 -3.35 -20.73 -10.60
CA ILE A 322 -4.05 -21.37 -11.69
C ILE A 322 -3.95 -22.86 -11.42
N LYS A 323 -5.08 -23.48 -11.04
CA LYS A 323 -5.17 -24.93 -10.97
C LYS A 323 -5.06 -25.45 -12.40
N ASP A 324 -3.88 -25.93 -12.79
CA ASP A 324 -3.77 -26.83 -13.93
C ASP A 324 -4.37 -28.17 -13.53
N LYS A 325 -5.69 -28.31 -13.73
CA LYS A 325 -6.44 -29.55 -13.52
C LYS A 325 -6.22 -30.57 -14.66
N ALA A 326 -5.07 -30.53 -15.33
CA ALA A 326 -4.76 -31.36 -16.50
C ALA A 326 -3.96 -32.63 -16.16
N LYS A 327 -3.80 -33.01 -14.88
CA LYS A 327 -2.99 -34.17 -14.48
C LYS A 327 -3.68 -35.20 -13.58
N GLU A 328 -5.01 -35.13 -13.45
CA GLU A 328 -5.80 -36.23 -12.90
C GLU A 328 -6.66 -36.82 -14.02
N SER A 329 -6.02 -37.65 -14.86
CA SER A 329 -6.72 -38.67 -15.62
C SER A 329 -6.33 -40.01 -15.00
N PRO A 330 -7.29 -40.83 -14.51
CA PRO A 330 -6.98 -42.16 -14.00
C PRO A 330 -6.81 -43.11 -15.19
N VAL A 331 -5.62 -43.14 -15.78
CA VAL A 331 -5.24 -44.17 -16.76
C VAL A 331 -3.92 -44.78 -16.31
N ALA A 332 -3.99 -45.70 -15.34
CA ALA A 332 -2.99 -46.74 -15.09
C ALA A 332 -3.46 -47.64 -13.93
N ALA A 333 -4.53 -48.39 -14.14
CA ALA A 333 -4.85 -49.55 -13.32
C ALA A 333 -5.65 -50.53 -14.17
N GLU A 334 -4.94 -51.33 -14.97
CA GLU A 334 -5.28 -52.73 -15.29
C GLU A 334 -4.34 -53.25 -16.38
N THR A 335 -3.20 -53.77 -15.96
CA THR A 335 -2.48 -54.79 -16.73
C THR A 335 -1.80 -55.70 -15.72
N LYS A 336 -2.50 -56.74 -15.29
CA LYS A 336 -1.95 -57.99 -14.73
C LYS A 336 -3.07 -58.96 -14.36
N THR A 337 -3.41 -59.83 -15.31
CA THR A 337 -3.59 -61.28 -15.07
C THR A 337 -3.69 -61.98 -16.42
N GLU A 338 -2.54 -62.42 -16.94
CA GLU A 338 -2.47 -63.60 -17.80
C GLU A 338 -2.72 -64.82 -16.90
N ASN A 339 -3.80 -65.55 -17.16
CA ASN A 339 -3.95 -66.93 -16.72
C ASN A 339 -3.72 -67.83 -17.92
N ILE A 340 -2.64 -68.60 -17.85
CA ILE A 340 -2.30 -69.71 -18.74
C ILE A 340 -3.25 -70.89 -18.43
N PRO A 341 -3.85 -71.56 -19.43
CA PRO A 341 -4.47 -72.87 -19.23
C PRO A 341 -3.46 -73.97 -19.52
N GLN A 342 -3.28 -74.92 -18.59
CA GLN A 342 -2.74 -76.23 -18.92
C GLN A 342 -3.57 -77.34 -18.26
N SER A 343 -4.05 -78.20 -19.15
CA SER A 343 -4.63 -79.52 -18.98
C SER A 343 -3.68 -80.52 -18.32
N ALA A 344 -4.21 -81.31 -17.38
CA ALA A 344 -4.09 -82.78 -17.31
C ALA A 344 -4.95 -83.29 -16.15
#